data_AF-A0A142X392-F1
#
_entry.id   AF-A0A142X392-F1
#
_cell.length_a   1.000
_cell.length_b   1.000
_cell.length_c   1.000
_cell.angle_alpha   90.00
_cell.angle_beta   90.00
_cell.angle_gamma   90.00
#
_symmetry.space_group_name_H-M   'P 1'
#
loop_
_entity.id
_entity.type
_entity.pdbx_description
1 polymer ?
#
loop_
_entity_poly.entity_id
_entity_poly.type
_entity_poly.pdbx_seq_one_letter_code
_entity_poly.pdbx_strand_id
1 'polypeptide(L)'
;MQYIALIHKNADTPPTSAEWEHFIEVAVKTGLFKGGSEIGSGQTIGNKPVADTSQTVGGYMRFDSEILEPLLRLLDQHPVVKHGGTIELLTMPKS
;
A
#
# COMPACT_ATOMS: atom_id res chain seq x y z
N MET A 1 -5.96 -11.74 10.45
CA MET A 1 -6.31 -11.68 9.00
C MET A 1 -5.16 -11.12 8.19
N GLN A 2 -5.07 -11.41 6.89
CA GLN A 2 -4.04 -10.85 6.02
C GLN A 2 -4.63 -9.78 5.11
N TYR A 3 -3.88 -8.72 4.85
CA TYR A 3 -4.30 -7.59 4.02
C TYR A 3 -3.22 -7.21 3.01
N ILE A 4 -3.66 -6.70 1.86
CA ILE A 4 -2.82 -5.98 0.90
C ILE A 4 -3.36 -4.55 0.77
N ALA A 5 -2.46 -3.59 0.93
CA ALA A 5 -2.70 -2.17 0.69
C ALA A 5 -2.10 -1.82 -0.68
N LEU A 6 -2.93 -1.42 -1.64
CA LEU A 6 -2.51 -0.91 -2.93
C LEU A 6 -2.39 0.62 -2.87
N ILE A 7 -1.24 1.14 -3.30
CA ILE A 7 -0.90 2.55 -3.16
C ILE A 7 -1.09 3.23 -4.52
N HIS A 8 -2.05 4.16 -4.60
CA HIS A 8 -2.38 4.82 -5.86
C HIS A 8 -1.42 5.97 -6.19
N LYS A 9 -1.15 6.17 -7.49
CA LYS A 9 -0.33 7.27 -8.05
C LYS A 9 -1.11 8.57 -8.15
N ASN A 10 -1.82 8.95 -7.09
CA ASN A 10 -2.74 10.09 -7.08
C ASN A 10 -2.55 11.04 -5.90
N ALA A 11 -1.36 11.03 -5.28
CA ALA A 11 -1.03 12.04 -4.29
C ALA A 11 -0.96 13.43 -4.95
N ASP A 12 -1.50 14.44 -4.29
CA ASP A 12 -1.45 15.84 -4.73
C ASP A 12 -0.02 16.38 -4.72
N THR A 13 0.81 15.87 -3.80
CA THR A 13 2.23 16.21 -3.68
C THR A 13 3.08 14.94 -3.45
N PRO A 14 4.33 14.89 -3.94
CA PRO A 14 5.17 13.71 -3.77
C PRO A 14 5.66 13.61 -2.31
N PRO A 15 5.48 12.46 -1.64
CA PRO A 15 6.05 12.25 -0.32
C PRO A 15 7.58 12.19 -0.37
N THR A 16 8.23 12.67 0.68
CA THR A 16 9.70 12.67 0.81
C THR A 16 10.23 11.33 1.29
N SER A 17 11.51 11.05 1.03
CA SER A 17 12.19 9.84 1.54
C SER A 17 12.14 9.75 3.06
N ALA A 18 12.27 10.88 3.77
CA ALA A 18 12.22 10.91 5.24
C ALA A 18 10.84 10.52 5.79
N GLU A 19 9.75 10.92 5.13
CA GLU A 19 8.39 10.52 5.52
C GLU A 19 8.17 9.02 5.30
N TRP A 20 8.70 8.48 4.20
CA TRP A 20 8.68 7.04 3.94
C TRP A 20 9.46 6.25 4.98
N GLU A 21 10.70 6.65 5.27
CA GLU A 21 11.54 6.02 6.28
C GLU A 21 10.84 6.02 7.65
N HIS A 22 10.32 7.17 8.07
CA HIS A 22 9.58 7.31 9.32
C HIS A 22 8.36 6.39 9.38
N PHE A 23 7.54 6.38 8.32
CA PHE A 23 6.35 5.53 8.27
C PHE A 23 6.72 4.04 8.33
N ILE A 24 7.74 3.61 7.58
CA ILE A 24 8.19 2.22 7.56
C ILE A 24 8.70 1.82 8.95
N GLU A 25 9.47 2.67 9.63
CA GLU A 25 9.90 2.41 11.01
C GLU A 25 8.73 2.21 11.97
N VAL A 26 7.71 3.08 11.89
CA VAL A 26 6.48 2.96 12.70
C VAL A 26 5.75 1.66 12.35
N ALA A 27 5.57 1.37 11.06
CA ALA A 27 4.89 0.17 10.57
C ALA A 27 5.59 -1.12 11.05
N VAL A 28 6.92 -1.17 10.99
CA VAL A 28 7.71 -2.29 11.51
C VAL A 28 7.51 -2.46 13.02
N LYS A 29 7.56 -1.36 13.79
CA LYS A 29 7.36 -1.38 15.25
C LYS A 29 5.98 -1.89 15.67
N THR A 30 4.96 -1.77 14.81
CA THR A 30 3.62 -2.31 15.10
C THR A 30 3.57 -3.85 15.09
N GLY A 31 4.52 -4.52 14.42
CA GLY A 31 4.47 -5.96 14.16
C GLY A 31 3.43 -6.39 13.09
N LEU A 32 2.59 -5.46 12.61
CA LEU A 32 1.57 -5.72 11.60
C LEU A 32 2.20 -5.84 10.19
N PHE A 33 3.24 -5.05 9.90
CA PHE A 33 3.84 -4.97 8.58
C PHE A 33 4.54 -6.27 8.16
N LYS A 34 4.31 -6.73 6.93
CA LYS A 34 4.85 -7.96 6.33
C LYS A 34 5.66 -7.73 5.06
N GLY A 35 6.02 -6.48 4.78
CA GLY A 35 6.77 -6.09 3.60
C GLY A 35 5.93 -5.36 2.56
N GLY A 36 6.60 -4.85 1.55
CA GLY A 36 6.01 -4.06 0.48
C GLY A 36 7.06 -3.68 -0.54
N SER A 37 6.62 -3.13 -1.66
CA SER A 37 7.51 -2.66 -2.72
C SER A 37 6.81 -1.63 -3.60
N GLU A 38 7.61 -0.79 -4.25
CA GLU A 38 7.19 -0.07 -5.45
C GLU A 38 6.84 -1.05 -6.57
N ILE A 39 5.90 -0.66 -7.43
CA ILE A 39 5.50 -1.38 -8.64
C ILE A 39 6.01 -0.60 -9.86
N GLY A 40 6.91 -1.24 -10.59
CA GLY A 40 7.43 -0.76 -11.88
C GLY A 40 6.53 -1.12 -13.07
N SER A 41 7.11 -1.03 -14.27
CA SER A 41 6.45 -1.48 -15.50
C SER A 41 6.25 -3.00 -15.51
N GLY A 42 5.26 -3.47 -16.28
CA GLY A 42 4.92 -4.89 -16.36
C GLY A 42 4.48 -5.34 -17.76
N GLN A 43 4.13 -6.62 -17.85
CA GLN A 43 3.49 -7.22 -19.01
C GLN A 43 2.15 -7.82 -18.59
N THR A 44 1.14 -7.68 -19.44
CA THR A 44 -0.17 -8.30 -19.23
C THR A 44 -0.24 -9.59 -20.05
N ILE A 45 -0.58 -10.70 -19.40
CA ILE A 45 -0.71 -12.02 -20.04
C ILE A 45 -2.18 -12.45 -19.93
N GLY A 46 -2.86 -12.59 -21.07
CA GLY A 46 -4.26 -13.04 -21.13
C GLY A 46 -4.93 -12.81 -22.47
N ASN A 47 -6.16 -13.31 -22.62
CA ASN A 47 -6.92 -13.27 -23.88
C ASN A 47 -7.96 -12.13 -23.93
N LYS A 48 -8.02 -11.26 -22.91
CA LYS A 48 -8.97 -10.16 -22.81
C LYS A 48 -8.23 -8.87 -22.48
N PRO A 49 -8.65 -7.73 -23.05
CA PRO A 49 -8.09 -6.45 -22.67
C PRO A 49 -8.47 -6.12 -21.24
N VAL A 50 -7.49 -5.58 -20.51
CA VAL A 50 -7.67 -4.99 -19.18
C VAL A 50 -6.92 -3.67 -19.15
N ALA A 51 -7.35 -2.74 -18.30
CA ALA A 51 -6.60 -1.52 -18.07
C ALA A 51 -5.24 -1.85 -17.44
N ASP A 52 -4.22 -1.07 -17.78
CA ASP A 52 -2.89 -1.23 -17.20
C ASP A 52 -2.89 -0.72 -15.75
N THR A 53 -2.86 -1.66 -14.80
CA THR A 53 -2.82 -1.38 -13.36
C THR A 53 -1.63 -0.51 -12.97
N SER A 54 -0.49 -0.63 -13.66
CA SER A 54 0.71 0.15 -13.33
C SER A 54 0.55 1.65 -13.61
N GLN A 55 -0.49 2.06 -14.34
CA GLN A 55 -0.84 3.47 -14.53
C GLN A 55 -1.42 4.10 -13.26
N THR A 56 -2.13 3.31 -12.45
CA THR A 56 -2.89 3.84 -11.30
C THR A 56 -2.31 3.39 -9.95
N VAL A 57 -1.60 2.26 -9.90
CA VAL A 57 -0.98 1.73 -8.68
C VAL A 57 0.54 1.79 -8.80
N GLY A 58 1.18 2.40 -7.80
CA GLY A 58 2.63 2.61 -7.76
C GLY A 58 3.35 1.79 -6.70
N GLY A 59 2.63 1.13 -5.82
CA GLY A 59 3.24 0.28 -4.82
C GLY A 59 2.21 -0.57 -4.08
N TYR A 60 2.70 -1.48 -3.26
CA TYR A 60 1.87 -2.26 -2.36
C TYR A 60 2.56 -2.48 -1.02
N MET A 61 1.76 -2.76 0.00
CA MET A 61 2.21 -3.21 1.31
C MET A 61 1.34 -4.35 1.81
N ARG A 62 1.92 -5.27 2.58
CA ARG A 62 1.21 -6.38 3.21
C ARG A 62 1.18 -6.20 4.72
N PHE A 63 0.05 -6.55 5.31
CA PHE A 63 -0.14 -6.48 6.76
C PHE A 63 -0.86 -7.72 7.27
N ASP A 64 -0.50 -8.17 8.47
CA ASP A 64 -1.30 -9.11 9.24
C ASP A 64 -1.88 -8.39 10.45
N SER A 65 -3.19 -8.48 10.63
CA SER A 65 -3.86 -7.97 11.81
C SER A 65 -5.11 -8.77 12.13
N GLU A 66 -5.35 -9.08 13.40
CA GLU A 66 -6.61 -9.69 13.87
C GLU A 66 -7.69 -8.64 14.17
N ILE A 67 -7.29 -7.36 14.29
CA ILE A 67 -8.18 -6.22 14.56
C ILE A 67 -7.92 -5.17 13.49
N LEU A 68 -8.97 -4.69 12.81
CA LEU A 68 -8.80 -3.79 11.67
C LEU A 68 -8.39 -2.37 12.10
N GLU A 69 -8.88 -1.89 13.24
CA GLU A 69 -8.74 -0.51 13.68
C GLU A 69 -7.28 -0.05 13.88
N PRO A 70 -6.37 -0.84 14.51
CA PRO A 70 -4.95 -0.47 14.57
C PRO A 70 -4.30 -0.33 13.18
N LEU A 71 -4.69 -1.17 12.21
CA LEU A 71 -4.19 -1.10 10.85
C LEU A 71 -4.69 0.16 10.15
N LEU A 72 -5.97 0.51 10.29
CA LEU A 72 -6.51 1.75 9.72
C LEU A 72 -5.80 2.98 10.31
N ARG A 73 -5.60 3.03 11.63
CA ARG A 73 -4.84 4.12 12.28
C ARG A 73 -3.40 4.23 11.81
N LEU A 74 -2.77 3.10 11.47
CA LEU A 74 -1.45 3.10 10.86
C LEU A 74 -1.52 3.67 9.44
N LEU A 75 -2.46 3.22 8.61
CA LEU A 75 -2.60 3.67 7.22
C LEU A 75 -3.01 5.15 7.10
N ASP A 76 -3.74 5.71 8.07
CA ASP A 76 -4.01 7.15 8.15
C ASP A 76 -2.73 8.01 8.29
N GLN A 77 -1.63 7.39 8.71
CA GLN A 77 -0.31 8.03 8.82
C GLN A 77 0.56 7.77 7.58
N HIS A 78 0.07 7.02 6.59
CA HIS A 78 0.85 6.70 5.41
C HIS A 78 1.16 7.97 4.61
N PRO A 79 2.41 8.17 4.13
CA PRO A 79 2.80 9.41 3.47
C PRO A 79 1.90 9.77 2.29
N VAL A 80 1.58 8.81 1.41
CA VAL A 80 0.64 9.04 0.30
C VAL A 80 -0.72 9.58 0.76
N VAL A 81 -1.27 9.08 1.87
CA VAL A 81 -2.54 9.59 2.43
C VAL A 81 -2.37 11.00 2.98
N LYS A 82 -1.25 11.30 3.65
CA LYS A 82 -0.93 12.66 4.12
C LYS A 82 -0.81 13.67 2.99
N HIS A 83 -0.44 13.22 1.80
CA HIS A 83 -0.33 14.03 0.60
C HIS A 83 -1.58 13.94 -0.32
N GLY A 84 -2.76 13.62 0.22
CA GLY A 84 -4.03 13.63 -0.52
C GLY A 84 -4.27 12.41 -1.42
N GLY A 85 -3.33 11.47 -1.45
CA GLY A 85 -3.43 10.25 -2.23
C GLY A 85 -4.29 9.18 -1.56
N THR A 86 -4.43 8.04 -2.23
CA THR A 86 -5.36 6.98 -1.84
C THR A 86 -4.64 5.66 -1.63
N ILE A 87 -5.11 4.92 -0.62
CA ILE A 87 -4.76 3.51 -0.40
C ILE A 87 -6.04 2.69 -0.50
N GLU A 88 -6.02 1.65 -1.33
CA GLU A 88 -7.05 0.63 -1.34
C GLU A 88 -6.62 -0.54 -0.46
N LEU A 89 -7.40 -0.85 0.57
CA LEU A 89 -7.10 -1.96 1.49
C LEU A 89 -8.01 -3.15 1.20
N LEU A 90 -7.40 -4.29 0.85
CA LEU A 90 -8.11 -5.52 0.47
C LEU A 90 -7.72 -6.67 1.41
N THR A 91 -8.69 -7.51 1.76
CA THR A 91 -8.43 -8.75 2.49
C THR A 91 -7.80 -9.80 1.59
N MET A 92 -6.84 -10.55 2.10
CA MET A 92 -6.29 -11.73 1.43
C MET A 92 -6.77 -13.02 2.12
N PRO A 93 -7.05 -14.09 1.36
CA PRO A 93 -7.37 -15.39 1.93
C PRO A 93 -6.18 -15.92 2.74
N LYS A 94 -6.47 -16.60 3.86
CA LYS A 94 -5.46 -17.37 4.59
C LYS A 94 -5.15 -18.62 3.77
N SER A 95 -3.90 -18.78 3.33
CA SER A 95 -3.39 -20.03 2.76
C SER A 95 -3.34 -21.15 3.80
#